data_AF-A0A351TI08-F1
#
_entry.id   AF-A0A351TI08-F1
#
_cell.length_a   1.000
_cell.length_b   1.000
_cell.length_c   1.000
_cell.angle_alpha   90.00
_cell.angle_beta   90.00
_cell.angle_gamma   90.00
#
_symmetry.space_group_name_H-M   'P 1'
#
loop_
_entity.id
_entity.type
_entity.pdbx_description
1 polymer ?
#
loop_
_entity_poly.entity_id
_entity_poly.type
_entity_poly.pdbx_seq_one_letter_code
_entity_poly.pdbx_strand_id
1 'polypeptide(L)'
;MPYILNYTREPINSQLYDPRLAYSMHLAVSRDGVTYQALNHNSGVLFVKATENADGSLNPKSLKNPWLFALPGGGWGVAAVRVGGDGEDDEESKGCAVLFRSENLVDYEEMGLLKLGTEYVEKLSCTCGGERDSFRILWQERTGEWFMASVEGMENLRLTGEPETLGTSPEEAPGFSSEAFGKSDIFSGKLPSSSAISGIEGAVPHNVVEVPEEVADRLCRKLLPPVNTGVYFPEKIEVSDMEELKKYRARAEYSDGSFAEKTVDWDLSGVDFSAKGTWEITGKLHQDHFSFPVAVNRADPCIGRWNGKYYFIATNDADGNHTLYIREAASIPELVEAEEHLILDSDTYPGIGGLLWAPEFHEVNGRLYIFHAATPGEFFWEESHVMELKEGGNPICKEDWSAPRRVIRRDGTDICEAGKEITLDMTCFEWQGEYYAVWSQRQFLPKDLGAWLYIAKLNPEEPWKLLNDPVVLSKPEYGWANNHTFVDEGPFALPVGDKLYLTFSSAAVDSSYVVGLFTIEKGQDLMDVQNWHKRNYPVLTSRSVEGEFGTGHNAYVTDEEGNVWNTYHARPGVDAPRSSGIRRVHFNADGEPVLDVTEEMDLKEAYRNVRTTLTVK
;
A
#
# COMPACT_ATOMS: atom_id res chain seq x y z
N MET A 1 5.67 27.22 -15.07
CA MET A 1 5.64 26.84 -13.66
C MET A 1 4.40 26.00 -13.47
N PRO A 2 4.53 24.75 -13.02
CA PRO A 2 3.39 23.89 -12.73
C PRO A 2 2.57 24.35 -11.53
N TYR A 3 1.38 23.78 -11.44
CA TYR A 3 0.39 24.02 -10.40
C TYR A 3 -0.04 22.69 -9.78
N ILE A 4 -0.21 22.69 -8.47
CA ILE A 4 -0.81 21.58 -7.72
C ILE A 4 -2.17 22.04 -7.20
N LEU A 5 -3.21 21.32 -7.59
CA LEU A 5 -4.55 21.45 -7.04
C LEU A 5 -4.69 20.51 -5.85
N ASN A 6 -5.03 21.08 -4.69
CA ASN A 6 -5.49 20.38 -3.50
C ASN A 6 -7.02 20.36 -3.49
N TYR A 7 -7.60 19.17 -3.32
CA TYR A 7 -9.04 18.96 -3.33
C TYR A 7 -9.46 17.82 -2.39
N THR A 8 -10.72 17.79 -1.97
CA THR A 8 -11.39 16.58 -1.44
C THR A 8 -12.34 16.04 -2.48
N ARG A 9 -13.05 14.95 -2.20
CA ARG A 9 -14.07 14.43 -3.11
C ARG A 9 -15.47 14.41 -2.50
N GLU A 10 -16.48 14.43 -3.36
CA GLU A 10 -17.81 13.98 -3.00
C GLU A 10 -17.81 12.43 -2.92
N PRO A 11 -18.39 11.82 -1.87
CA PRO A 11 -18.57 10.38 -1.81
C PRO A 11 -19.40 9.89 -3.01
N ILE A 12 -19.03 8.75 -3.60
CA ILE A 12 -19.79 8.16 -4.71
C ILE A 12 -20.92 7.30 -4.13
N ASN A 13 -20.54 6.23 -3.44
CA ASN A 13 -21.41 5.33 -2.70
C ASN A 13 -20.56 4.53 -1.71
N SER A 14 -21.20 3.87 -0.74
CA SER A 14 -20.51 3.13 0.30
C SER A 14 -19.69 1.93 -0.22
N GLN A 15 -20.02 1.35 -1.37
CA GLN A 15 -19.24 0.22 -1.91
C GLN A 15 -17.97 0.68 -2.63
N LEU A 16 -18.02 1.76 -3.41
CA LEU A 16 -16.93 2.14 -4.32
C LEU A 16 -16.01 3.22 -3.75
N TYR A 17 -16.58 4.21 -3.08
CA TYR A 17 -15.83 5.37 -2.56
C TYR A 17 -16.68 6.11 -1.53
N ASP A 18 -16.57 5.66 -0.28
CA ASP A 18 -17.38 6.14 0.85
C ASP A 18 -16.80 7.45 1.45
N PRO A 19 -17.50 8.08 2.42
CA PRO A 19 -17.04 9.28 3.10
C PRO A 19 -15.63 9.23 3.70
N ARG A 20 -15.20 8.12 4.30
CA ARG A 20 -13.89 7.98 4.94
C ARG A 20 -12.74 8.02 3.93
N LEU A 21 -13.02 7.67 2.68
CA LEU A 21 -12.11 7.82 1.56
C LEU A 21 -12.21 9.22 0.93
N ALA A 22 -13.42 9.71 0.72
CA ALA A 22 -13.67 10.97 0.02
C ALA A 22 -13.22 12.22 0.81
N TYR A 23 -13.40 12.19 2.14
CA TYR A 23 -12.99 13.25 3.08
C TYR A 23 -11.54 13.07 3.51
N SER A 24 -10.67 13.01 2.50
CA SER A 24 -9.21 12.98 2.58
C SER A 24 -8.65 13.99 1.58
N MET A 25 -7.41 14.42 1.76
CA MET A 25 -6.79 15.35 0.80
C MET A 25 -6.29 14.57 -0.43
N HIS A 26 -6.62 15.08 -1.60
CA HIS A 26 -6.21 14.58 -2.91
C HIS A 26 -5.38 15.64 -3.63
N LEU A 27 -4.55 15.20 -4.57
CA LEU A 27 -3.70 16.09 -5.37
C LEU A 27 -3.90 15.86 -6.87
N ALA A 28 -3.88 16.95 -7.63
CA ALA A 28 -3.83 16.93 -9.08
C ALA A 28 -2.77 17.90 -9.58
N VAL A 29 -2.11 17.58 -10.68
CA VAL A 29 -1.04 18.39 -11.28
C VAL A 29 -1.49 19.03 -12.58
N SER A 30 -1.07 20.26 -12.83
CA SER A 30 -1.24 20.95 -14.10
C SER A 30 0.03 21.68 -14.50
N ARG A 31 0.46 21.56 -15.76
CA ARG A 31 1.62 22.30 -16.28
C ARG A 31 1.23 23.58 -17.04
N ASP A 32 -0.03 23.72 -17.42
CA ASP A 32 -0.57 24.85 -18.18
C ASP A 32 -1.53 25.72 -17.35
N GLY A 33 -1.91 25.28 -16.15
CA GLY A 33 -2.90 25.93 -15.28
C GLY A 33 -4.34 25.79 -15.77
N VAL A 34 -4.57 25.00 -16.82
CA VAL A 34 -5.87 24.85 -17.51
C VAL A 34 -6.36 23.41 -17.43
N THR A 35 -5.49 22.42 -17.59
CA THR A 35 -5.85 21.01 -17.52
C THR A 35 -5.17 20.35 -16.33
N TYR A 36 -5.94 19.72 -15.45
CA TYR A 36 -5.43 19.03 -14.27
C TYR A 36 -5.54 17.52 -14.44
N GLN A 37 -4.47 16.82 -14.10
CA GLN A 37 -4.41 15.36 -14.01
C GLN A 37 -4.45 14.95 -12.54
N ALA A 38 -5.46 14.18 -12.15
CA ALA A 38 -5.52 13.58 -10.82
C ALA A 38 -4.35 12.63 -10.60
N LEU A 39 -3.78 12.66 -9.40
CA LEU A 39 -2.74 11.75 -8.95
C LEU A 39 -3.37 10.61 -8.12
N ASN A 40 -2.62 9.54 -7.90
CA ASN A 40 -2.99 8.41 -7.05
C ASN A 40 -4.37 7.80 -7.39
N HIS A 41 -4.66 7.59 -8.68
CA HIS A 41 -5.95 7.06 -9.16
C HIS A 41 -7.18 7.87 -8.72
N ASN A 42 -7.01 9.17 -8.50
CA ASN A 42 -8.02 10.05 -7.90
C ASN A 42 -8.43 9.57 -6.49
N SER A 43 -7.46 9.08 -5.72
CA SER A 43 -7.60 8.66 -4.33
C SER A 43 -6.79 9.54 -3.39
N GLY A 44 -7.22 9.61 -2.13
CA GLY A 44 -6.57 10.41 -1.09
C GLY A 44 -5.08 10.08 -0.93
N VAL A 45 -4.29 11.11 -0.64
CA VAL A 45 -2.86 11.03 -0.33
C VAL A 45 -2.54 11.53 1.09
N LEU A 46 -3.56 11.98 1.83
CA LEU A 46 -3.42 12.38 3.22
C LEU A 46 -4.74 12.17 3.96
N PHE A 47 -4.65 11.38 5.04
CA PHE A 47 -5.74 11.01 5.93
C PHE A 47 -5.39 11.43 7.36
N VAL A 48 -6.40 11.86 8.11
CA VAL A 48 -6.27 12.14 9.56
C VAL A 48 -6.28 10.82 10.32
N LYS A 49 -5.52 10.75 11.41
CA LYS A 49 -5.55 9.61 12.32
C LYS A 49 -6.82 9.59 13.19
N ALA A 50 -7.31 8.38 13.44
CA ALA A 50 -8.34 8.09 14.42
C ALA A 50 -7.90 8.53 15.81
N THR A 51 -8.85 8.87 16.67
CA THR A 51 -8.56 9.10 18.10
C THR A 51 -8.78 7.80 18.87
N GLU A 52 -8.00 7.58 19.92
CA GLU A 52 -8.05 6.36 20.74
C GLU A 52 -8.75 6.64 22.07
N ASN A 53 -9.76 5.83 22.38
CA ASN A 53 -10.43 5.86 23.67
C ASN A 53 -9.57 5.19 24.75
N ALA A 54 -9.87 5.44 26.02
CA ALA A 54 -9.14 4.85 27.15
C ALA A 54 -9.20 3.30 27.20
N ASP A 55 -10.17 2.68 26.51
CA ASP A 55 -10.32 1.24 26.39
C ASP A 55 -9.62 0.64 25.16
N GLY A 56 -8.88 1.45 24.39
CA GLY A 56 -8.14 1.06 23.20
C GLY A 56 -8.95 1.07 21.90
N SER A 57 -10.26 1.31 21.96
CA SER A 57 -11.08 1.41 20.76
C SER A 57 -10.82 2.70 19.99
N LEU A 58 -10.88 2.62 18.66
CA LEU A 58 -10.60 3.74 17.78
C LEU A 58 -11.88 4.45 17.32
N ASN A 59 -11.85 5.78 17.31
CA ASN A 59 -12.86 6.63 16.69
C ASN A 59 -12.32 7.13 15.34
N PRO A 60 -12.83 6.65 14.20
CA PRO A 60 -12.35 7.07 12.90
C PRO A 60 -12.56 8.58 12.72
N LYS A 61 -11.58 9.24 12.10
CA LYS A 61 -11.62 10.67 11.77
C LYS A 61 -11.33 10.86 10.29
N SER A 62 -11.84 11.96 9.76
CA SER A 62 -11.66 12.40 8.37
C SER A 62 -11.32 13.90 8.34
N LEU A 63 -11.06 14.46 7.16
CA LEU A 63 -10.79 15.89 7.00
C LEU A 63 -11.71 16.56 5.98
N LYS A 64 -11.99 17.85 6.21
CA LYS A 64 -12.62 18.74 5.24
C LYS A 64 -11.82 20.03 5.12
N ASN A 65 -12.01 20.71 3.99
CA ASN A 65 -11.40 22.01 3.69
C ASN A 65 -9.88 22.04 3.95
N PRO A 66 -9.11 21.05 3.45
CA PRO A 66 -7.65 21.11 3.52
C PRO A 66 -7.16 22.34 2.77
N TRP A 67 -6.13 22.98 3.30
CA TRP A 67 -5.44 24.09 2.69
C TRP A 67 -3.94 23.82 2.65
N LEU A 68 -3.41 23.68 1.44
CA LEU A 68 -2.00 23.42 1.18
C LEU A 68 -1.21 24.73 1.05
N PHE A 69 -0.08 24.87 1.74
CA PHE A 69 0.74 26.08 1.69
C PHE A 69 2.23 25.76 1.88
N ALA A 70 3.10 26.64 1.38
CA ALA A 70 4.55 26.52 1.58
C ALA A 70 4.96 26.99 2.99
N LEU A 71 5.93 26.30 3.60
CA LEU A 71 6.48 26.68 4.90
C LEU A 71 7.68 27.62 4.78
N PRO A 72 7.90 28.55 5.73
CA PRO A 72 9.02 29.51 5.71
C PRO A 72 10.43 28.89 5.60
N GLY A 73 10.60 27.65 6.07
CA GLY A 73 11.87 26.90 6.09
C GLY A 73 12.07 25.92 4.92
N GLY A 74 11.13 25.89 3.97
CA GLY A 74 11.05 24.82 2.97
C GLY A 74 10.05 23.74 3.38
N GLY A 75 9.63 22.91 2.42
CA GLY A 75 8.54 21.97 2.61
C GLY A 75 7.16 22.63 2.60
N TRP A 76 6.18 21.89 3.10
CA TRP A 76 4.76 22.14 2.93
C TRP A 76 3.99 21.94 4.23
N GLY A 77 2.99 22.79 4.44
CA GLY A 77 2.00 22.65 5.48
C GLY A 77 0.64 22.35 4.88
N VAL A 78 -0.15 21.54 5.58
CA VAL A 78 -1.58 21.38 5.32
C VAL A 78 -2.33 21.72 6.60
N ALA A 79 -3.27 22.65 6.53
CA ALA A 79 -4.25 22.86 7.59
C ALA A 79 -5.59 22.30 7.14
N ALA A 80 -6.35 21.65 8.01
CA ALA A 80 -7.68 21.14 7.66
C ALA A 80 -8.64 21.19 8.85
N VAL A 81 -9.93 21.10 8.57
CA VAL A 81 -10.97 20.89 9.58
C VAL A 81 -11.10 19.39 9.81
N ARG A 82 -10.78 18.91 11.01
CA ARG A 82 -11.01 17.51 11.37
C ARG A 82 -12.51 17.29 11.62
N VAL A 83 -13.02 16.18 11.10
CA VAL A 83 -14.41 15.74 11.22
C VAL A 83 -14.43 14.28 11.69
N GLY A 84 -15.60 13.81 12.12
CA GLY A 84 -15.81 12.39 12.34
C GLY A 84 -15.65 11.59 11.04
N GLY A 85 -15.51 10.26 11.16
CA GLY A 85 -15.17 9.38 10.04
C GLY A 85 -16.11 9.57 8.84
N ASP A 86 -17.40 9.74 9.09
CA ASP A 86 -18.43 9.83 8.05
C ASP A 86 -18.72 11.29 7.64
N GLY A 87 -17.90 12.23 8.12
CA GLY A 87 -17.95 13.65 7.82
C GLY A 87 -18.86 14.48 8.72
N GLU A 88 -19.35 13.90 9.80
CA GLU A 88 -20.07 14.58 10.88
C GLU A 88 -19.14 15.46 11.73
N ASP A 89 -19.72 16.31 12.57
CA ASP A 89 -18.95 17.17 13.47
C ASP A 89 -18.11 16.35 14.47
N ASP A 90 -16.84 16.73 14.63
CA ASP A 90 -15.97 16.18 15.67
C ASP A 90 -15.92 17.12 16.88
N GLU A 91 -16.64 16.76 17.94
CA GLU A 91 -16.64 17.50 19.20
C GLU A 91 -15.24 17.62 19.82
N GLU A 92 -14.35 16.64 19.61
CA GLU A 92 -12.97 16.67 20.15
C GLU A 92 -12.11 17.75 19.49
N SER A 93 -12.41 18.15 18.26
CA SER A 93 -11.70 19.20 17.53
C SER A 93 -12.52 20.49 17.37
N LYS A 94 -13.58 20.68 18.16
CA LYS A 94 -14.39 21.90 18.10
C LYS A 94 -13.51 23.15 18.34
N GLY A 95 -13.54 24.08 17.38
CA GLY A 95 -12.74 25.29 17.40
C GLY A 95 -11.25 25.07 17.18
N CYS A 96 -10.87 23.97 16.53
CA CYS A 96 -9.49 23.66 16.17
C CYS A 96 -9.33 23.46 14.66
N ALA A 97 -8.10 23.59 14.18
CA ALA A 97 -7.65 23.05 12.91
C ALA A 97 -6.62 21.94 13.16
N VAL A 98 -6.62 20.88 12.36
CA VAL A 98 -5.53 19.90 12.35
C VAL A 98 -4.44 20.36 11.40
N LEU A 99 -3.17 20.27 11.81
CA LEU A 99 -2.03 20.66 11.01
C LEU A 99 -1.16 19.45 10.64
N PHE A 100 -0.64 19.46 9.42
CA PHE A 100 0.28 18.46 8.88
C PHE A 100 1.49 19.13 8.26
N ARG A 101 2.64 18.46 8.37
CA ARG A 101 3.88 18.84 7.70
C ARG A 101 4.25 17.81 6.65
N SER A 102 4.81 18.25 5.54
CA SER A 102 5.38 17.38 4.52
C SER A 102 6.59 18.02 3.86
N GLU A 103 7.68 17.28 3.72
CA GLU A 103 8.83 17.76 2.96
C GLU A 103 8.62 17.65 1.45
N ASN A 104 7.83 16.67 1.01
CA ASN A 104 7.85 16.17 -0.37
C ASN A 104 6.47 16.03 -1.04
N LEU A 105 5.36 16.23 -0.29
CA LEU A 105 3.95 16.05 -0.68
C LEU A 105 3.53 14.59 -0.97
N VAL A 106 4.31 13.63 -0.49
CA VAL A 106 3.98 12.19 -0.55
C VAL A 106 4.02 11.52 0.82
N ASP A 107 4.76 12.09 1.78
CA ASP A 107 4.80 11.66 3.18
C ASP A 107 4.33 12.81 4.06
N TYR A 108 3.45 12.51 5.02
CA TYR A 108 2.82 13.52 5.87
C TYR A 108 2.91 13.16 7.34
N GLU A 109 3.36 14.12 8.13
CA GLU A 109 3.38 14.06 9.58
C GLU A 109 2.20 14.86 10.13
N GLU A 110 1.33 14.21 10.91
CA GLU A 110 0.27 14.89 11.64
C GLU A 110 0.86 15.55 12.89
N MET A 111 0.87 16.88 12.92
CA MET A 111 1.43 17.65 14.04
C MET A 111 0.47 17.69 15.22
N GLY A 112 -0.84 17.77 14.95
CA GLY A 112 -1.90 17.81 15.96
C GLY A 112 -2.88 18.96 15.75
N LEU A 113 -3.64 19.27 16.81
CA LEU A 113 -4.70 20.28 16.79
C LEU A 113 -4.19 21.66 17.24
N LEU A 114 -4.36 22.67 16.39
CA LEU A 114 -4.19 24.08 16.71
C LEU A 114 -5.54 24.65 17.19
N LYS A 115 -5.59 25.15 18.43
CA LYS A 115 -6.79 25.81 18.98
C LYS A 115 -6.95 27.21 18.35
N LEU A 116 -8.12 27.45 17.74
CA LEU A 116 -8.46 28.69 17.05
C LEU A 116 -9.54 29.50 17.76
N GLY A 117 -10.55 28.82 18.29
CA GLY A 117 -11.71 29.47 18.90
C GLY A 117 -12.57 28.50 19.69
N THR A 118 -13.81 28.87 19.98
CA THR A 118 -14.75 28.02 20.73
C THR A 118 -15.84 27.41 19.86
N GLU A 119 -16.06 27.93 18.65
CA GLU A 119 -17.07 27.45 17.71
C GLU A 119 -16.48 26.55 16.62
N TYR A 120 -17.34 25.81 15.92
CA TYR A 120 -16.92 24.97 14.81
C TYR A 120 -16.26 25.81 13.71
N VAL A 121 -15.10 25.36 13.22
CA VAL A 121 -14.41 25.97 12.08
C VAL A 121 -15.02 25.42 10.80
N GLU A 122 -15.54 26.29 9.95
CA GLU A 122 -16.14 25.92 8.67
C GLU A 122 -15.16 26.06 7.51
N LYS A 123 -14.30 27.08 7.53
CA LYS A 123 -13.31 27.34 6.48
C LYS A 123 -12.02 27.81 7.10
N LEU A 124 -10.91 27.51 6.44
CA LEU A 124 -9.61 28.04 6.81
C LEU A 124 -8.74 28.25 5.58
N SER A 125 -7.76 29.14 5.71
CA SER A 125 -6.66 29.30 4.78
C SER A 125 -5.40 29.69 5.54
N CYS A 126 -4.25 29.29 5.01
CA CYS A 126 -2.94 29.58 5.59
C CYS A 126 -2.02 30.23 4.55
N THR A 127 -1.22 31.20 5.00
CA THR A 127 -0.18 31.83 4.17
C THR A 127 1.12 31.93 4.94
N CYS A 128 2.24 31.75 4.23
CA CYS A 128 3.56 31.93 4.82
C CYS A 128 3.68 33.36 5.40
N GLY A 129 4.14 33.45 6.66
CA GLY A 129 4.37 34.73 7.33
C GLY A 129 5.60 35.43 6.74
N GLY A 130 5.71 36.75 6.97
CA GLY A 130 6.88 37.54 6.58
C GLY A 130 8.09 37.35 7.53
N GLU A 131 7.91 36.70 8.67
CA GLU A 131 8.95 36.39 9.65
C GLU A 131 9.39 34.92 9.56
N ARG A 132 10.63 34.62 9.96
CA ARG A 132 11.12 33.22 10.01
C ARG A 132 10.24 32.41 10.96
N ASP A 133 9.86 31.22 10.51
CA ASP A 133 9.15 30.19 11.30
C ASP A 133 7.74 30.57 11.77
N SER A 134 7.07 31.54 11.13
CA SER A 134 5.65 31.81 11.37
C SER A 134 4.82 31.75 10.09
N PHE A 135 3.54 31.40 10.25
CA PHE A 135 2.55 31.51 9.19
C PHE A 135 1.27 32.14 9.73
N ARG A 136 0.46 32.70 8.84
CA ARG A 136 -0.85 33.27 9.19
C ARG A 136 -1.93 32.29 8.88
N ILE A 137 -2.92 32.22 9.76
CA ILE A 137 -4.15 31.47 9.56
C ILE A 137 -5.33 32.43 9.60
N LEU A 138 -6.21 32.28 8.61
CA LEU A 138 -7.51 32.94 8.50
C LEU A 138 -8.56 31.84 8.58
N TRP A 139 -9.58 32.01 9.42
CA TRP A 139 -10.65 31.01 9.53
C TRP A 139 -12.02 31.65 9.71
N GLN A 140 -13.04 30.91 9.31
CA GLN A 140 -14.44 31.23 9.54
C GLN A 140 -15.03 30.26 10.55
N GLU A 141 -15.65 30.78 11.59
CA GLU A 141 -16.47 29.98 12.48
C GLU A 141 -17.88 29.77 11.91
N ARG A 142 -18.60 28.74 12.38
CA ARG A 142 -19.99 28.43 11.95
C ARG A 142 -20.98 29.57 12.20
N THR A 143 -20.65 30.49 13.11
CA THR A 143 -21.39 31.75 13.33
C THR A 143 -21.36 32.67 12.11
N GLY A 144 -20.42 32.44 11.19
CA GLY A 144 -20.14 33.28 10.03
C GLY A 144 -19.04 34.31 10.29
N GLU A 145 -18.57 34.44 11.53
CA GLU A 145 -17.50 35.36 11.91
C GLU A 145 -16.13 34.85 11.45
N TRP A 146 -15.32 35.78 10.97
CA TRP A 146 -13.97 35.52 10.52
C TRP A 146 -12.94 36.06 11.50
N PHE A 147 -11.84 35.34 11.59
CA PHE A 147 -10.73 35.66 12.48
C PHE A 147 -9.40 35.42 11.78
N MET A 148 -8.38 36.16 12.21
CA MET A 148 -7.02 36.00 11.71
C MET A 148 -6.03 36.01 12.87
N ALA A 149 -5.00 35.17 12.78
CA ALA A 149 -3.90 35.14 13.72
C ALA A 149 -2.61 34.69 13.03
N SER A 150 -1.47 34.97 13.65
CA SER A 150 -0.20 34.32 13.27
C SER A 150 0.05 33.13 14.19
N VAL A 151 0.77 32.12 13.70
CA VAL A 151 1.06 30.86 14.37
C VAL A 151 2.57 30.74 14.57
N GLU A 152 2.98 30.33 15.77
CA GLU A 152 4.39 30.12 16.17
C GLU A 152 4.97 28.82 15.61
N GLY A 153 4.97 28.69 14.27
CA GLY A 153 5.49 27.52 13.56
C GLY A 153 4.66 26.25 13.73
N MET A 154 5.08 25.17 13.05
CA MET A 154 4.37 23.88 13.05
C MET A 154 4.57 23.08 14.34
N GLU A 155 5.68 23.31 15.06
CA GLU A 155 6.05 22.52 16.25
C GLU A 155 5.30 22.95 17.52
N ASN A 156 4.99 24.23 17.67
CA ASN A 156 4.41 24.75 18.92
C ASN A 156 2.88 24.72 18.92
N LEU A 157 2.25 24.65 17.73
CA LEU A 157 0.81 24.66 17.54
C LEU A 157 0.09 25.73 18.37
N ARG A 158 0.61 26.96 18.33
CA ARG A 158 0.12 28.07 19.16
C ARG A 158 -0.05 29.36 18.38
N LEU A 159 -1.13 30.07 18.64
CA LEU A 159 -1.35 31.43 18.13
C LEU A 159 -0.44 32.45 18.84
N THR A 160 0.11 33.38 18.06
CA THR A 160 0.86 34.52 18.59
C THR A 160 -0.11 35.66 18.91
N GLY A 161 -0.50 35.76 20.18
CA GLY A 161 -1.44 36.78 20.64
C GLY A 161 -2.91 36.39 20.43
N GLU A 162 -3.80 37.33 20.73
CA GLU A 162 -5.25 37.14 20.56
C GLU A 162 -5.64 37.22 19.08
N PRO A 163 -6.57 36.36 18.61
CA PRO A 163 -7.14 36.46 17.27
C PRO A 163 -7.73 37.84 16.97
N GLU A 164 -7.43 38.36 15.78
CA GLU A 164 -8.08 39.56 15.24
C GLU A 164 -9.45 39.18 14.66
N THR A 165 -10.52 39.82 15.13
CA THR A 165 -11.88 39.64 14.60
C THR A 165 -12.10 40.50 13.36
N LEU A 166 -12.47 39.86 12.26
CA LEU A 166 -12.71 40.50 10.96
C LEU A 166 -14.21 40.65 10.62
N GLY A 167 -15.10 40.18 11.50
CA GLY A 167 -16.55 40.22 11.30
C GLY A 167 -17.02 39.22 10.23
N THR A 168 -18.18 39.48 9.61
CA THR A 168 -18.76 38.57 8.60
C THR A 168 -18.27 38.83 7.17
N SER A 169 -17.54 39.94 6.95
CA SER A 169 -17.05 40.41 5.65
C SER A 169 -15.57 40.81 5.79
N PRO A 170 -14.61 39.88 5.66
CA PRO A 170 -13.20 40.16 5.98
C PRO A 170 -12.59 41.24 5.09
N GLU A 171 -13.07 41.35 3.84
CA GLU A 171 -12.65 42.35 2.88
C GLU A 171 -12.97 43.79 3.33
N GLU A 172 -13.92 43.96 4.24
CA GLU A 172 -14.37 45.25 4.77
C GLU A 172 -13.70 45.60 6.11
N ALA A 173 -12.88 44.69 6.66
CA ALA A 173 -12.27 44.87 7.98
C ALA A 173 -11.13 45.92 7.97
N PRO A 174 -11.07 46.85 8.94
CA PRO A 174 -10.00 47.84 9.02
C PRO A 174 -8.63 47.19 9.25
N GLY A 175 -7.67 47.39 8.33
CA GLY A 175 -6.32 46.81 8.44
C GLY A 175 -6.11 45.53 7.65
N PHE A 176 -7.18 44.96 7.09
CA PHE A 176 -7.09 43.86 6.15
C PHE A 176 -6.45 44.34 4.82
N SER A 177 -5.28 43.77 4.48
CA SER A 177 -4.61 44.04 3.20
C SER A 177 -4.59 42.78 2.36
N SER A 178 -5.26 42.83 1.20
CA SER A 178 -5.18 41.78 0.17
C SER A 178 -3.77 41.59 -0.37
N GLU A 179 -2.84 42.54 -0.17
CA GLU A 179 -1.44 42.40 -0.59
C GLU A 179 -0.65 41.45 0.30
N ALA A 180 -1.01 41.29 1.59
CA ALA A 180 -0.39 40.29 2.48
C ALA A 180 -0.83 38.85 2.15
N PHE A 181 -1.87 38.69 1.34
CA PHE A 181 -2.47 37.42 0.92
C PHE A 181 -2.45 37.21 -0.61
N GLY A 182 -1.77 38.09 -1.35
CA GLY A 182 -1.74 38.10 -2.82
C GLY A 182 -3.03 38.69 -3.44
N LYS A 183 -2.87 39.62 -4.39
CA LYS A 183 -3.99 40.25 -5.12
C LYS A 183 -4.64 39.28 -6.13
N SER A 184 -5.34 38.26 -5.62
CA SER A 184 -6.53 37.61 -6.21
C SER A 184 -6.89 36.36 -5.37
N ASP A 185 -8.07 36.38 -4.76
CA ASP A 185 -8.78 35.25 -4.14
C ASP A 185 -8.27 34.72 -2.78
N ILE A 186 -8.51 35.54 -1.74
CA ILE A 186 -8.28 35.28 -0.30
C ILE A 186 -8.99 34.02 0.24
N PHE A 187 -10.05 33.57 -0.43
CA PHE A 187 -10.97 32.54 0.07
C PHE A 187 -10.90 31.21 -0.70
N SER A 188 -10.17 31.20 -1.81
CA SER A 188 -10.04 30.08 -2.73
C SER A 188 -9.01 30.49 -3.77
N GLY A 189 -7.71 30.31 -3.51
CA GLY A 189 -6.67 30.81 -4.42
C GLY A 189 -7.02 30.41 -5.86
N LYS A 190 -7.05 31.38 -6.79
CA LYS A 190 -7.63 31.30 -8.15
C LYS A 190 -8.00 29.87 -8.57
N LEU A 191 -9.18 29.42 -8.16
CA LEU A 191 -9.57 28.03 -8.39
C LEU A 191 -9.67 27.77 -9.90
N PRO A 192 -9.36 26.54 -10.34
CA PRO A 192 -9.57 26.15 -11.72
C PRO A 192 -11.06 26.27 -12.06
N SER A 193 -11.36 26.59 -13.32
CA SER A 193 -12.75 26.57 -13.78
C SER A 193 -13.33 25.16 -13.65
N SER A 194 -14.65 25.04 -13.54
CA SER A 194 -15.31 23.73 -13.53
C SER A 194 -14.94 22.87 -14.75
N SER A 195 -14.71 23.50 -15.91
CA SER A 195 -14.24 22.83 -17.13
C SER A 195 -12.79 22.32 -17.04
N ALA A 196 -11.94 22.95 -16.22
CA ALA A 196 -10.53 22.57 -16.05
C ALA A 196 -10.37 21.29 -15.20
N ILE A 197 -11.33 21.01 -14.33
CA ILE A 197 -11.37 19.82 -13.47
C ILE A 197 -12.48 18.82 -13.85
N SER A 198 -13.18 19.04 -14.97
CA SER A 198 -14.30 18.17 -15.35
C SER A 198 -13.90 16.71 -15.64
N GLY A 199 -12.60 16.45 -15.85
CA GLY A 199 -12.06 15.10 -15.97
C GLY A 199 -11.74 14.40 -14.64
N ILE A 200 -11.88 15.10 -13.51
CA ILE A 200 -11.61 14.56 -12.17
C ILE A 200 -12.95 14.32 -11.47
N GLU A 201 -13.43 13.08 -11.54
CA GLU A 201 -14.72 12.67 -10.98
C GLU A 201 -14.86 13.02 -9.49
N GLY A 202 -15.91 13.78 -9.17
CA GLY A 202 -16.29 14.12 -7.80
C GLY A 202 -15.35 15.11 -7.10
N ALA A 203 -14.44 15.79 -7.82
CA ALA A 203 -13.50 16.73 -7.19
C ALA A 203 -14.21 17.96 -6.58
N VAL A 204 -13.86 18.25 -5.33
CA VAL A 204 -14.23 19.46 -4.58
C VAL A 204 -12.97 20.28 -4.34
N PRO A 205 -12.66 21.26 -5.21
CA PRO A 205 -11.39 21.99 -5.18
C PRO A 205 -11.30 22.96 -4.00
N HIS A 206 -10.13 23.01 -3.35
CA HIS A 206 -9.89 23.88 -2.18
C HIS A 206 -8.89 25.00 -2.45
N ASN A 207 -7.69 24.67 -2.92
CA ASN A 207 -6.72 25.68 -3.34
C ASN A 207 -5.69 25.15 -4.35
N VAL A 208 -5.07 26.07 -5.08
CA VAL A 208 -4.00 25.80 -6.02
C VAL A 208 -2.71 26.45 -5.53
N VAL A 209 -1.60 25.71 -5.58
CA VAL A 209 -0.26 26.23 -5.30
C VAL A 209 0.61 26.13 -6.55
N GLU A 210 1.32 27.21 -6.86
CA GLU A 210 2.36 27.20 -7.89
C GLU A 210 3.63 26.54 -7.32
N VAL A 211 4.23 25.63 -8.07
CA VAL A 211 5.37 24.83 -7.61
C VAL A 211 6.51 24.82 -8.63
N PRO A 212 7.77 24.63 -8.20
CA PRO A 212 8.86 24.30 -9.13
C PRO A 212 8.58 23.03 -9.94
N GLU A 213 9.13 22.94 -11.15
CA GLU A 213 8.96 21.75 -12.02
C GLU A 213 9.38 20.45 -11.32
N GLU A 214 10.46 20.50 -10.55
CA GLU A 214 10.96 19.35 -9.78
C GLU A 214 9.94 18.78 -8.80
N VAL A 215 9.12 19.61 -8.17
CA VAL A 215 8.06 19.16 -7.24
C VAL A 215 6.95 18.45 -8.00
N ALA A 216 6.51 19.04 -9.12
CA ALA A 216 5.49 18.43 -9.97
C ALA A 216 5.96 17.10 -10.58
N ASP A 217 7.20 17.05 -11.07
CA ASP A 217 7.80 15.83 -11.60
C ASP A 217 7.88 14.75 -10.53
N ARG A 218 8.40 15.07 -9.33
CA ARG A 218 8.46 14.11 -8.22
C ARG A 218 7.08 13.53 -7.89
N LEU A 219 6.06 14.38 -7.79
CA LEU A 219 4.69 13.94 -7.54
C LEU A 219 4.17 12.99 -8.63
N CYS A 220 4.41 13.31 -9.90
CA CYS A 220 4.07 12.42 -11.01
C CYS A 220 4.78 11.07 -10.91
N ARG A 221 6.08 11.06 -10.57
CA ARG A 221 6.86 9.82 -10.45
C ARG A 221 6.41 8.93 -9.29
N LYS A 222 5.96 9.55 -8.19
CA LYS A 222 5.56 8.83 -6.97
C LYS A 222 4.10 8.39 -6.96
N LEU A 223 3.20 9.15 -7.60
CA LEU A 223 1.75 8.98 -7.48
C LEU A 223 1.05 8.59 -8.79
N LEU A 224 1.79 8.42 -9.88
CA LEU A 224 1.26 7.79 -11.10
C LEU A 224 1.96 6.45 -11.31
N PRO A 225 1.24 5.41 -11.76
CA PRO A 225 1.87 4.16 -12.14
C PRO A 225 2.95 4.41 -13.20
N PRO A 226 4.18 3.88 -13.01
CA PRO A 226 5.20 3.91 -14.04
C PRO A 226 4.71 3.23 -15.31
N VAL A 227 4.93 3.89 -16.45
CA VAL A 227 4.55 3.37 -17.75
C VAL A 227 5.80 3.28 -18.62
N ASN A 228 5.95 2.16 -19.33
CA ASN A 228 7.05 1.95 -20.25
C ASN A 228 7.08 3.08 -21.32
N THR A 229 8.25 3.71 -21.45
CA THR A 229 8.52 4.84 -22.35
C THR A 229 9.46 4.48 -23.48
N GLY A 230 10.19 3.38 -23.37
CA GLY A 230 11.08 2.89 -24.41
C GLY A 230 11.78 1.59 -24.01
N VAL A 231 12.52 1.02 -24.95
CA VAL A 231 13.37 -0.16 -24.74
C VAL A 231 14.71 0.07 -25.43
N TYR A 232 15.78 -0.26 -24.74
CA TYR A 232 17.14 -0.25 -25.25
C TYR A 232 17.71 -1.67 -25.33
N PHE A 233 18.32 -1.99 -26.48
CA PHE A 233 19.12 -3.19 -26.68
C PHE A 233 20.33 -2.84 -27.57
N PRO A 234 21.53 -3.41 -27.34
CA PRO A 234 22.71 -3.10 -28.16
C PRO A 234 22.49 -3.39 -29.65
N GLU A 235 22.90 -2.45 -30.52
CA GLU A 235 22.78 -2.61 -31.98
C GLU A 235 23.59 -3.79 -32.52
N LYS A 236 24.69 -4.14 -31.85
CA LYS A 236 25.55 -5.27 -32.21
C LYS A 236 25.99 -6.01 -30.96
N ILE A 237 25.98 -7.33 -31.03
CA ILE A 237 26.43 -8.21 -29.97
C ILE A 237 27.34 -9.30 -30.55
N GLU A 238 28.25 -9.79 -29.71
CA GLU A 238 29.16 -10.86 -30.09
C GLU A 238 29.07 -11.97 -29.04
N VAL A 239 28.86 -13.20 -29.49
CA VAL A 239 28.70 -14.38 -28.63
C VAL A 239 29.45 -15.57 -29.20
N SER A 240 29.76 -16.54 -28.36
CA SER A 240 30.38 -17.82 -28.74
C SER A 240 29.32 -18.91 -28.93
N ASP A 241 28.21 -18.80 -28.19
CA ASP A 241 27.11 -19.77 -28.19
C ASP A 241 25.79 -19.13 -27.74
N MET A 242 24.74 -19.95 -27.67
CA MET A 242 23.41 -19.56 -27.24
C MET A 242 23.36 -19.15 -25.76
N GLU A 243 24.20 -19.75 -24.89
CA GLU A 243 24.21 -19.45 -23.46
C GLU A 243 24.81 -18.06 -23.19
N GLU A 244 25.76 -17.61 -24.00
CA GLU A 244 26.21 -16.22 -23.99
C GLU A 244 25.15 -15.26 -24.51
N LEU A 245 24.38 -15.62 -25.55
CA LEU A 245 23.26 -14.80 -26.03
C LEU A 245 22.19 -14.62 -24.95
N LYS A 246 21.85 -15.69 -24.23
CA LYS A 246 20.88 -15.68 -23.12
C LYS A 246 21.31 -14.80 -21.95
N LYS A 247 22.55 -14.32 -21.87
CA LYS A 247 22.98 -13.37 -20.83
C LYS A 247 22.66 -11.92 -21.17
N TYR A 248 22.39 -11.62 -22.44
CA TYR A 248 21.96 -10.27 -22.81
C TYR A 248 20.53 -10.02 -22.35
N ARG A 249 20.29 -8.81 -21.87
CA ARG A 249 18.98 -8.34 -21.41
C ARG A 249 18.65 -7.03 -22.13
N ALA A 250 17.38 -6.83 -22.42
CA ALA A 250 16.86 -5.57 -22.93
C ALA A 250 16.45 -4.70 -21.74
N ARG A 251 16.84 -3.43 -21.78
CA ARG A 251 16.49 -2.47 -20.75
C ARG A 251 15.19 -1.77 -21.13
N ALA A 252 14.10 -2.08 -20.44
CA ALA A 252 12.86 -1.31 -20.52
C ALA A 252 12.97 -0.08 -19.62
N GLU A 253 12.65 1.10 -20.15
CA GLU A 253 12.67 2.38 -19.44
C GLU A 253 11.25 2.83 -19.13
N TYR A 254 11.06 3.54 -18.02
CA TYR A 254 9.74 3.94 -17.52
C TYR A 254 9.62 5.44 -17.26
N SER A 255 8.38 5.94 -17.20
CA SER A 255 8.04 7.36 -17.04
C SER A 255 8.51 7.98 -15.73
N ASP A 256 8.81 7.16 -14.72
CA ASP A 256 9.36 7.59 -13.44
C ASP A 256 10.89 7.66 -13.42
N GLY A 257 11.56 7.26 -14.51
CA GLY A 257 13.02 7.18 -14.62
C GLY A 257 13.61 5.85 -14.14
N SER A 258 12.79 4.92 -13.65
CA SER A 258 13.22 3.55 -13.36
C SER A 258 13.47 2.75 -14.65
N PHE A 259 14.04 1.56 -14.50
CA PHE A 259 14.20 0.60 -15.59
C PHE A 259 14.05 -0.83 -15.08
N ALA A 260 13.76 -1.74 -16.00
CA ALA A 260 13.72 -3.18 -15.74
C ALA A 260 14.49 -3.89 -16.84
N GLU A 261 15.28 -4.89 -16.45
CA GLU A 261 15.94 -5.79 -17.39
C GLU A 261 14.96 -6.90 -17.79
N LYS A 262 14.79 -7.13 -19.08
CA LYS A 262 13.88 -8.13 -19.63
C LYS A 262 14.64 -9.10 -20.53
N THR A 263 14.27 -10.38 -20.48
CA THR A 263 14.78 -11.37 -21.44
C THR A 263 14.16 -11.12 -22.82
N VAL A 264 14.78 -11.69 -23.86
CA VAL A 264 14.33 -11.55 -25.24
C VAL A 264 14.15 -12.93 -25.85
N ASP A 265 12.94 -13.19 -26.32
CA ASP A 265 12.59 -14.36 -27.11
C ASP A 265 13.05 -14.11 -28.56
N TRP A 266 14.27 -14.56 -28.87
CA TRP A 266 14.91 -14.38 -30.18
C TRP A 266 14.39 -15.36 -31.24
N ASP A 267 14.17 -14.86 -32.46
CA ASP A 267 14.06 -15.71 -33.65
C ASP A 267 15.48 -16.07 -34.14
N LEU A 268 15.88 -17.31 -33.86
CA LEU A 268 17.20 -17.86 -34.19
C LEU A 268 17.14 -18.87 -35.34
N SER A 269 16.02 -18.97 -36.05
CA SER A 269 15.82 -20.00 -37.10
C SER A 269 16.86 -19.96 -38.23
N GLY A 270 17.51 -18.81 -38.46
CA GLY A 270 18.57 -18.61 -39.45
C GLY A 270 20.00 -18.59 -38.92
N VAL A 271 20.22 -18.80 -37.61
CA VAL A 271 21.55 -18.67 -36.99
C VAL A 271 22.23 -20.03 -36.87
N ASP A 272 23.46 -20.13 -37.37
CA ASP A 272 24.32 -21.30 -37.16
C ASP A 272 25.41 -20.98 -36.13
N PHE A 273 25.20 -21.40 -34.88
CA PHE A 273 26.15 -21.19 -33.80
C PHE A 273 27.43 -22.05 -33.91
N SER A 274 27.49 -23.00 -34.85
CA SER A 274 28.70 -23.82 -35.07
C SER A 274 29.70 -23.17 -36.04
N ALA A 275 29.27 -22.11 -36.73
CA ALA A 275 30.08 -21.40 -37.71
C ALA A 275 30.28 -19.94 -37.30
N LYS A 276 31.46 -19.40 -37.59
CA LYS A 276 31.68 -17.95 -37.45
C LYS A 276 30.87 -17.21 -38.50
N GLY A 277 30.14 -16.18 -38.09
CA GLY A 277 29.31 -15.42 -39.01
C GLY A 277 28.64 -14.22 -38.35
N THR A 278 27.87 -13.49 -39.15
CA THR A 278 27.09 -12.34 -38.70
C THR A 278 25.68 -12.45 -39.26
N TRP A 279 24.69 -12.28 -38.40
CA TRP A 279 23.27 -12.37 -38.72
C TRP A 279 22.53 -11.16 -38.16
N GLU A 280 21.51 -10.72 -38.89
CA GLU A 280 20.49 -9.82 -38.33
C GLU A 280 19.43 -10.69 -37.68
N ILE A 281 19.21 -10.51 -36.39
CA ILE A 281 18.17 -11.23 -35.64
C ILE A 281 17.18 -10.24 -35.06
N THR A 282 15.94 -10.70 -34.94
CA THR A 282 14.86 -9.99 -34.27
C THR A 282 14.38 -10.80 -33.09
N GLY A 283 13.91 -10.12 -32.05
CA GLY A 283 13.37 -10.77 -30.88
C GLY A 283 12.25 -9.95 -30.26
N LYS A 284 11.41 -10.63 -29.48
CA LYS A 284 10.36 -9.99 -28.69
C LYS A 284 10.80 -10.01 -27.23
N LEU A 285 10.64 -8.90 -26.52
CA LEU A 285 10.86 -8.90 -25.08
C LEU A 285 9.86 -9.85 -24.42
N HIS A 286 10.38 -10.69 -23.53
CA HIS A 286 9.59 -11.64 -22.78
C HIS A 286 8.75 -10.92 -21.73
N GLN A 287 7.50 -11.36 -21.60
CA GLN A 287 6.56 -10.90 -20.59
C GLN A 287 5.56 -12.03 -20.36
N ASP A 288 5.55 -12.58 -19.15
CA ASP A 288 4.51 -13.52 -18.73
C ASP A 288 3.14 -12.84 -18.70
N HIS A 289 2.10 -13.60 -19.02
CA HIS A 289 0.72 -13.12 -19.05
C HIS A 289 -0.13 -13.85 -18.02
N PHE A 290 -0.79 -13.09 -17.15
CA PHE A 290 -1.66 -13.59 -16.10
C PHE A 290 -3.03 -12.92 -16.18
N SER A 291 -3.98 -13.59 -16.84
CA SER A 291 -5.37 -13.12 -16.87
C SER A 291 -5.97 -13.17 -15.47
N PHE A 292 -6.50 -12.03 -14.99
CA PHE A 292 -7.23 -12.00 -13.74
C PHE A 292 -8.69 -12.47 -13.93
N PRO A 293 -9.22 -13.39 -13.09
CA PRO A 293 -8.49 -14.12 -12.04
C PRO A 293 -7.72 -15.35 -12.57
N VAL A 294 -6.56 -15.63 -11.96
CA VAL A 294 -5.79 -16.86 -12.23
C VAL A 294 -6.36 -18.09 -11.50
N ALA A 295 -7.08 -17.87 -10.40
CA ALA A 295 -7.78 -18.93 -9.69
C ALA A 295 -9.03 -18.38 -8.97
N VAL A 296 -10.21 -18.84 -9.38
CA VAL A 296 -11.50 -18.42 -8.82
C VAL A 296 -11.76 -19.12 -7.49
N ASN A 297 -12.34 -18.42 -6.51
CA ASN A 297 -12.58 -18.93 -5.14
C ASN A 297 -11.29 -19.40 -4.44
N ARG A 298 -10.17 -18.73 -4.75
CA ARG A 298 -8.90 -18.88 -4.06
C ARG A 298 -8.54 -17.52 -3.51
N ALA A 299 -8.67 -17.37 -2.19
CA ALA A 299 -8.28 -16.16 -1.47
C ALA A 299 -6.90 -16.36 -0.85
N ASP A 300 -6.31 -15.26 -0.38
CA ASP A 300 -5.04 -15.24 0.36
C ASP A 300 -3.91 -16.06 -0.33
N PRO A 301 -3.62 -15.81 -1.62
CA PRO A 301 -2.72 -16.66 -2.38
C PRO A 301 -1.26 -16.44 -2.02
N CYS A 302 -0.55 -17.53 -1.78
CA CYS A 302 0.89 -17.56 -1.61
C CYS A 302 1.53 -18.44 -2.69
N ILE A 303 2.56 -17.91 -3.36
CA ILE A 303 3.48 -18.72 -4.15
C ILE A 303 4.82 -18.82 -3.42
N GLY A 304 5.27 -20.04 -3.16
CA GLY A 304 6.58 -20.34 -2.60
C GLY A 304 7.49 -21.02 -3.63
N ARG A 305 8.81 -20.95 -3.42
CA ARG A 305 9.80 -21.72 -4.19
C ARG A 305 10.51 -22.71 -3.28
N TRP A 306 10.57 -23.97 -3.69
CA TRP A 306 11.27 -25.02 -2.95
C TRP A 306 11.93 -26.01 -3.91
N ASN A 307 13.20 -26.34 -3.68
CA ASN A 307 13.96 -27.30 -4.49
C ASN A 307 13.85 -27.12 -6.02
N GLY A 308 13.86 -25.87 -6.50
CA GLY A 308 13.83 -25.54 -7.93
C GLY A 308 12.46 -25.63 -8.60
N LYS A 309 11.37 -25.68 -7.81
CA LYS A 309 9.98 -25.62 -8.31
C LYS A 309 9.19 -24.56 -7.57
N TYR A 310 8.06 -24.16 -8.16
CA TYR A 310 7.09 -23.25 -7.58
C TYR A 310 5.88 -24.01 -7.05
N TYR A 311 5.32 -23.49 -5.95
CA TYR A 311 4.17 -24.06 -5.27
C TYR A 311 3.14 -22.97 -5.00
N PHE A 312 1.88 -23.19 -5.35
CA PHE A 312 0.76 -22.28 -5.05
C PHE A 312 -0.13 -22.89 -3.98
N ILE A 313 -0.51 -22.07 -3.01
CA ILE A 313 -1.46 -22.41 -1.96
C ILE A 313 -2.34 -21.19 -1.65
N ALA A 314 -3.57 -21.42 -1.23
CA ALA A 314 -4.55 -20.36 -0.98
C ALA A 314 -5.67 -20.88 -0.05
N THR A 315 -6.39 -19.94 0.57
CA THR A 315 -7.68 -20.21 1.23
C THR A 315 -8.71 -20.67 0.20
N ASN A 316 -9.40 -21.77 0.49
CA ASN A 316 -10.43 -22.34 -0.39
C ASN A 316 -11.83 -21.80 -0.07
N ASP A 317 -12.17 -20.63 -0.64
CA ASP A 317 -13.52 -20.05 -0.50
C ASP A 317 -14.62 -20.96 -1.10
N ALA A 318 -14.28 -21.89 -2.00
CA ALA A 318 -15.25 -22.71 -2.72
C ALA A 318 -15.94 -23.77 -1.85
N ASP A 319 -15.30 -24.19 -0.76
CA ASP A 319 -15.83 -25.20 0.16
C ASP A 319 -16.14 -24.65 1.56
N GLY A 320 -16.07 -23.34 1.74
CA GLY A 320 -16.25 -22.72 3.06
C GLY A 320 -15.00 -22.78 3.93
N ASN A 321 -13.81 -22.91 3.34
CA ASN A 321 -12.49 -22.86 3.99
C ASN A 321 -12.17 -24.14 4.78
N HIS A 322 -12.59 -25.30 4.29
CA HIS A 322 -12.42 -26.58 4.98
C HIS A 322 -11.23 -27.40 4.47
N THR A 323 -10.59 -26.96 3.39
CA THR A 323 -9.46 -27.67 2.78
C THR A 323 -8.38 -26.73 2.27
N LEU A 324 -7.14 -27.22 2.28
CA LEU A 324 -5.98 -26.57 1.66
C LEU A 324 -5.39 -27.48 0.57
N TYR A 325 -5.14 -26.90 -0.60
CA TYR A 325 -4.55 -27.59 -1.75
C TYR A 325 -3.26 -26.92 -2.19
N ILE A 326 -2.29 -27.71 -2.65
CA ILE A 326 -1.06 -27.23 -3.29
C ILE A 326 -1.07 -27.56 -4.78
N ARG A 327 -0.65 -26.61 -5.61
CA ARG A 327 -0.22 -26.85 -7.00
C ARG A 327 1.29 -26.84 -7.08
N GLU A 328 1.89 -27.58 -8.02
CA GLU A 328 3.34 -27.60 -8.26
C GLU A 328 3.63 -27.42 -9.75
N ALA A 329 4.64 -26.60 -10.10
CA ALA A 329 5.16 -26.48 -11.46
C ALA A 329 6.63 -26.04 -11.50
N ALA A 330 7.27 -26.15 -12.67
CA ALA A 330 8.63 -25.68 -12.88
C ALA A 330 8.71 -24.15 -13.05
N SER A 331 7.61 -23.50 -13.43
CA SER A 331 7.51 -22.05 -13.60
C SER A 331 6.16 -21.52 -13.10
N ILE A 332 6.08 -20.23 -12.82
CA ILE A 332 4.84 -19.56 -12.36
C ILE A 332 3.73 -19.62 -13.44
N PRO A 333 4.00 -19.42 -14.74
CA PRO A 333 2.97 -19.59 -15.77
C PRO A 333 2.36 -21.00 -15.81
N GLU A 334 3.17 -22.04 -15.68
CA GLU A 334 2.69 -23.43 -15.64
C GLU A 334 1.90 -23.73 -14.35
N LEU A 335 2.19 -23.02 -13.25
CA LEU A 335 1.56 -23.19 -11.95
C LEU A 335 0.06 -22.82 -11.97
N VAL A 336 -0.33 -21.87 -12.82
CA VAL A 336 -1.72 -21.40 -12.95
C VAL A 336 -2.66 -22.53 -13.39
N GLU A 337 -2.18 -23.46 -14.21
CA GLU A 337 -2.98 -24.56 -14.77
C GLU A 337 -2.67 -25.92 -14.12
N ALA A 338 -1.77 -25.96 -13.13
CA ALA A 338 -1.34 -27.18 -12.48
C ALA A 338 -2.45 -27.80 -11.60
N GLU A 339 -2.39 -29.13 -11.44
CA GLU A 339 -3.34 -29.90 -10.63
C GLU A 339 -3.25 -29.51 -9.14
N GLU A 340 -4.40 -29.49 -8.47
CA GLU A 340 -4.51 -29.25 -7.03
C GLU A 340 -4.40 -30.55 -6.23
N HIS A 341 -3.46 -30.61 -5.29
CA HIS A 341 -3.24 -31.75 -4.40
C HIS A 341 -3.66 -31.38 -2.97
N LEU A 342 -4.62 -32.13 -2.41
CA LEU A 342 -5.08 -31.91 -1.04
C LEU A 342 -3.96 -32.19 -0.04
N ILE A 343 -3.64 -31.22 0.81
CA ILE A 343 -2.62 -31.37 1.86
C ILE A 343 -3.17 -31.32 3.28
N LEU A 344 -4.31 -30.68 3.49
CA LEU A 344 -4.97 -30.55 4.79
C LEU A 344 -6.48 -30.41 4.60
N ASP A 345 -7.25 -31.06 5.46
CA ASP A 345 -8.68 -30.88 5.61
C ASP A 345 -9.04 -30.75 7.10
N SER A 346 -10.21 -30.17 7.38
CA SER A 346 -10.69 -29.97 8.75
C SER A 346 -11.07 -31.27 9.47
N ASP A 347 -11.08 -32.41 8.80
CA ASP A 347 -11.47 -33.70 9.39
C ASP A 347 -10.25 -34.54 9.86
N THR A 348 -9.07 -34.23 9.34
CA THR A 348 -7.86 -35.05 9.54
C THR A 348 -7.34 -34.99 10.98
N TYR A 349 -7.37 -33.82 11.63
CA TYR A 349 -6.85 -33.63 12.99
C TYR A 349 -7.90 -33.02 13.93
N PRO A 350 -8.08 -33.55 15.16
CA PRO A 350 -9.09 -33.05 16.10
C PRO A 350 -8.96 -31.58 16.51
N GLY A 351 -7.78 -30.97 16.35
CA GLY A 351 -7.49 -29.60 16.76
C GLY A 351 -7.85 -28.51 15.74
N ILE A 352 -8.27 -28.88 14.52
CA ILE A 352 -8.48 -27.97 13.39
C ILE A 352 -9.83 -28.22 12.67
N GLY A 353 -10.85 -28.60 13.44
CA GLY A 353 -12.17 -29.04 12.98
C GLY A 353 -13.04 -28.02 12.22
N GLY A 354 -12.57 -26.79 12.00
CA GLY A 354 -13.36 -25.72 11.37
C GLY A 354 -12.67 -25.11 10.16
N LEU A 355 -12.35 -23.82 10.28
CA LEU A 355 -11.82 -22.98 9.21
C LEU A 355 -10.31 -23.17 9.08
N LEU A 356 -9.80 -23.14 7.85
CA LEU A 356 -8.39 -23.17 7.48
C LEU A 356 -8.10 -21.97 6.59
N TRP A 357 -7.27 -21.03 7.05
CA TRP A 357 -7.06 -19.73 6.41
C TRP A 357 -5.61 -19.38 6.15
N ALA A 358 -5.42 -18.59 5.09
CA ALA A 358 -4.20 -17.86 4.75
C ALA A 358 -2.91 -18.68 4.89
N PRO A 359 -2.79 -19.81 4.16
CA PRO A 359 -1.57 -20.59 4.19
C PRO A 359 -0.42 -19.89 3.44
N GLU A 360 0.76 -19.84 4.06
CA GLU A 360 1.97 -19.26 3.50
C GLU A 360 3.15 -20.22 3.55
N PHE A 361 3.93 -20.29 2.47
CA PHE A 361 5.19 -21.03 2.43
C PHE A 361 6.33 -20.20 3.00
N HIS A 362 7.09 -20.76 3.94
CA HIS A 362 8.26 -20.12 4.53
C HIS A 362 9.43 -21.08 4.66
N GLU A 363 10.62 -20.63 4.27
CA GLU A 363 11.87 -21.35 4.55
C GLU A 363 12.50 -20.81 5.84
N VAL A 364 12.69 -21.69 6.82
CA VAL A 364 13.33 -21.35 8.10
C VAL A 364 14.44 -22.36 8.38
N ASN A 365 15.68 -21.88 8.50
CA ASN A 365 16.88 -22.73 8.67
C ASN A 365 16.97 -23.88 7.64
N GLY A 366 16.68 -23.60 6.37
CA GLY A 366 16.78 -24.59 5.29
C GLY A 366 15.70 -25.67 5.31
N ARG A 367 14.60 -25.47 6.04
CA ARG A 367 13.43 -26.34 6.09
C ARG A 367 12.18 -25.58 5.64
N LEU A 368 11.27 -26.28 4.97
CA LEU A 368 10.02 -25.69 4.48
C LEU A 368 8.90 -25.85 5.50
N TYR A 369 8.17 -24.76 5.73
CA TYR A 369 7.02 -24.68 6.61
C TYR A 369 5.81 -24.10 5.87
N ILE A 370 4.61 -24.46 6.35
CA ILE A 370 3.38 -23.74 6.05
C ILE A 370 2.89 -23.08 7.33
N PHE A 371 2.76 -21.76 7.32
CA PHE A 371 2.07 -20.99 8.35
C PHE A 371 0.63 -20.79 7.90
N HIS A 372 -0.35 -21.01 8.77
CA HIS A 372 -1.76 -20.82 8.45
C HIS A 372 -2.56 -20.57 9.73
N ALA A 373 -3.81 -20.11 9.63
CA ALA A 373 -4.74 -20.13 10.76
C ALA A 373 -5.61 -21.39 10.71
N ALA A 374 -5.92 -21.93 11.89
CA ALA A 374 -6.94 -22.97 12.02
C ALA A 374 -7.70 -22.86 13.35
N THR A 375 -8.96 -23.30 13.33
CA THR A 375 -9.83 -23.41 14.52
C THR A 375 -10.30 -24.84 14.75
N PRO A 376 -10.48 -25.28 16.01
CA PRO A 376 -11.13 -26.55 16.32
C PRO A 376 -12.62 -26.62 15.91
N GLY A 377 -13.26 -25.49 15.60
CA GLY A 377 -14.62 -25.48 15.04
C GLY A 377 -15.30 -24.11 15.05
N GLU A 378 -15.19 -23.35 16.13
CA GLU A 378 -15.81 -22.02 16.25
C GLU A 378 -14.87 -20.90 15.81
N PHE A 379 -15.38 -19.90 15.09
CA PHE A 379 -14.58 -18.76 14.59
C PHE A 379 -13.76 -18.04 15.68
N PHE A 380 -14.31 -17.87 16.90
CA PHE A 380 -13.61 -17.18 17.99
C PHE A 380 -12.41 -17.96 18.58
N TRP A 381 -12.11 -19.14 18.04
CA TRP A 381 -10.97 -19.98 18.41
C TRP A 381 -9.96 -20.13 17.27
N GLU A 382 -10.03 -19.26 16.26
CA GLU A 382 -9.06 -19.17 15.18
C GLU A 382 -7.69 -18.77 15.73
N GLU A 383 -6.67 -19.60 15.51
CA GLU A 383 -5.32 -19.37 15.99
C GLU A 383 -4.27 -19.69 14.92
N SER A 384 -3.12 -19.03 14.97
CA SER A 384 -2.01 -19.31 14.07
C SER A 384 -1.37 -20.66 14.36
N HIS A 385 -1.06 -21.42 13.32
CA HIS A 385 -0.48 -22.74 13.32
C HIS A 385 0.64 -22.87 12.29
N VAL A 386 1.52 -23.86 12.51
CA VAL A 386 2.65 -24.18 11.62
C VAL A 386 2.67 -25.67 11.31
N MET A 387 2.84 -26.01 10.04
CA MET A 387 3.14 -27.36 9.55
C MET A 387 4.57 -27.40 9.02
N GLU A 388 5.29 -28.49 9.32
CA GLU A 388 6.68 -28.71 8.90
C GLU A 388 6.75 -29.80 7.84
N LEU A 389 7.44 -29.55 6.73
CA LEU A 389 7.75 -30.59 5.76
C LEU A 389 8.89 -31.45 6.30
N LYS A 390 8.73 -32.78 6.30
CA LYS A 390 9.81 -33.69 6.73
C LYS A 390 11.02 -33.59 5.79
N GLU A 391 12.20 -33.93 6.31
CA GLU A 391 13.44 -33.99 5.52
C GLU A 391 13.28 -34.91 4.30
N GLY A 392 13.59 -34.39 3.12
CA GLY A 392 13.42 -35.10 1.83
C GLY A 392 11.97 -35.31 1.40
N GLY A 393 11.01 -34.66 2.07
CA GLY A 393 9.59 -34.72 1.72
C GLY A 393 9.23 -33.98 0.44
N ASN A 394 8.06 -34.30 -0.09
CA ASN A 394 7.45 -33.68 -1.26
C ASN A 394 6.26 -32.78 -0.84
N PRO A 395 6.27 -31.47 -1.14
CA PRO A 395 5.20 -30.56 -0.72
C PRO A 395 3.78 -30.97 -1.16
N ILE A 396 3.62 -31.67 -2.28
CA ILE A 396 2.29 -32.13 -2.74
C ILE A 396 1.82 -33.45 -2.07
N CYS A 397 2.61 -34.02 -1.16
CA CYS A 397 2.27 -35.24 -0.43
C CYS A 397 1.84 -34.90 1.00
N LYS A 398 0.55 -35.08 1.32
CA LYS A 398 0.01 -34.75 2.65
C LYS A 398 0.70 -35.50 3.81
N GLU A 399 1.14 -36.75 3.59
CA GLU A 399 1.83 -37.56 4.60
C GLU A 399 3.27 -37.09 4.89
N ASP A 400 3.77 -36.14 4.10
CA ASP A 400 5.11 -35.57 4.29
C ASP A 400 5.07 -34.34 5.21
N TRP A 401 3.89 -33.78 5.46
CA TRP A 401 3.67 -32.67 6.37
C TRP A 401 3.36 -33.15 7.80
N SER A 402 3.88 -32.41 8.79
CA SER A 402 3.49 -32.62 10.18
C SER A 402 2.03 -32.20 10.43
N ALA A 403 1.45 -32.70 11.52
CA ALA A 403 0.23 -32.10 12.07
C ALA A 403 0.45 -30.60 12.39
N PRO A 404 -0.57 -29.74 12.22
CA PRO A 404 -0.47 -28.34 12.60
C PRO A 404 -0.11 -28.16 14.08
N ARG A 405 0.88 -27.30 14.35
CA ARG A 405 1.30 -26.93 15.70
C ARG A 405 0.92 -25.47 15.94
N ARG A 406 0.09 -25.22 16.96
CA ARG A 406 -0.26 -23.86 17.37
C ARG A 406 0.99 -23.05 17.72
N VAL A 407 1.02 -21.79 17.31
CA VAL A 407 2.09 -20.86 17.66
C VAL A 407 1.91 -20.41 19.12
N ILE A 408 2.98 -20.46 19.90
CA ILE A 408 2.97 -20.18 21.34
C ILE A 408 4.07 -19.19 21.73
N ARG A 409 3.92 -18.58 22.91
CA ARG A 409 4.95 -17.75 23.52
C ARG A 409 6.16 -18.59 23.95
N ARG A 410 7.27 -17.91 24.22
CA ARG A 410 8.55 -18.53 24.65
C ARG A 410 8.44 -19.43 25.88
N ASP A 411 7.49 -19.14 26.78
CA ASP A 411 7.26 -19.89 28.02
C ASP A 411 6.29 -21.07 27.84
N GLY A 412 5.79 -21.28 26.63
CA GLY A 412 4.85 -22.33 26.27
C GLY A 412 3.38 -21.96 26.46
N THR A 413 3.06 -20.71 26.82
CA THR A 413 1.68 -20.21 26.91
C THR A 413 1.13 -19.73 25.57
N ASP A 414 -0.19 -19.64 25.46
CA ASP A 414 -0.89 -19.22 24.24
C ASP A 414 -0.67 -17.74 23.94
N ILE A 415 -0.65 -17.36 22.66
CA ILE A 415 -0.40 -15.96 22.22
C ILE A 415 -1.60 -15.06 22.55
N CYS A 416 -2.82 -15.59 22.47
CA CYS A 416 -4.07 -14.88 22.73
C CYS A 416 -4.99 -15.69 23.66
N GLU A 417 -6.06 -15.07 24.16
CA GLU A 417 -7.09 -15.77 24.94
C GLU A 417 -8.18 -16.32 24.00
N ALA A 418 -8.04 -17.59 23.60
CA ALA A 418 -8.99 -18.24 22.70
C ALA A 418 -10.45 -18.16 23.21
N GLY A 419 -11.40 -17.95 22.29
CA GLY A 419 -12.80 -17.66 22.59
C GLY A 419 -13.09 -16.18 22.88
N LYS A 420 -12.05 -15.33 23.04
CA LYS A 420 -12.17 -13.87 23.15
C LYS A 420 -11.35 -13.13 22.10
N GLU A 421 -10.22 -13.71 21.71
CA GLU A 421 -9.28 -13.20 20.74
C GLU A 421 -8.96 -14.27 19.70
N ILE A 422 -8.55 -13.83 18.52
CA ILE A 422 -8.07 -14.70 17.43
C ILE A 422 -6.70 -14.24 16.93
N THR A 423 -5.92 -15.16 16.38
CA THR A 423 -4.66 -14.89 15.67
C THR A 423 -4.67 -15.53 14.29
N LEU A 424 -4.32 -14.78 13.26
CA LEU A 424 -4.32 -15.22 11.86
C LEU A 424 -3.24 -14.50 11.04
N ASP A 425 -3.07 -14.94 9.80
CA ASP A 425 -2.20 -14.30 8.79
C ASP A 425 -0.76 -14.12 9.27
N MET A 426 -0.20 -15.16 9.88
CA MET A 426 1.16 -15.11 10.40
C MET A 426 2.17 -15.34 9.28
N THR A 427 2.90 -14.28 8.94
CA THR A 427 4.05 -14.35 8.03
C THR A 427 5.36 -14.44 8.82
N CYS A 428 6.37 -15.06 8.24
CA CYS A 428 7.72 -15.17 8.79
C CYS A 428 8.75 -14.62 7.81
N PHE A 429 9.84 -14.04 8.30
CA PHE A 429 10.95 -13.64 7.45
C PHE A 429 12.27 -13.55 8.23
N GLU A 430 13.37 -13.78 7.52
CA GLU A 430 14.71 -13.49 8.03
C GLU A 430 15.06 -12.02 7.75
N TRP A 431 15.58 -11.32 8.76
CA TRP A 431 16.15 -9.99 8.59
C TRP A 431 17.40 -9.86 9.45
N GLN A 432 18.53 -9.55 8.81
CA GLN A 432 19.83 -9.36 9.46
C GLN A 432 20.28 -10.54 10.36
N GLY A 433 19.97 -11.78 9.96
CA GLY A 433 20.38 -13.01 10.67
C GLY A 433 19.47 -13.41 11.83
N GLU A 434 18.34 -12.72 12.03
CA GLU A 434 17.29 -13.11 12.97
C GLU A 434 15.98 -13.36 12.23
N TYR A 435 15.15 -14.27 12.75
CA TYR A 435 13.81 -14.51 12.23
C TYR A 435 12.76 -13.74 13.01
N TYR A 436 11.80 -13.18 12.29
CA TYR A 436 10.67 -12.43 12.84
C TYR A 436 9.37 -13.02 12.33
N ALA A 437 8.32 -12.89 13.12
CA ALA A 437 6.95 -13.15 12.70
C ALA A 437 6.11 -11.88 12.87
N VAL A 438 5.25 -11.62 11.90
CA VAL A 438 4.21 -10.58 11.97
C VAL A 438 2.88 -11.25 11.72
N TRP A 439 1.85 -10.93 12.51
CA TRP A 439 0.53 -11.53 12.39
C TRP A 439 -0.57 -10.52 12.73
N SER A 440 -1.79 -10.88 12.33
CA SER A 440 -3.02 -10.19 12.71
C SER A 440 -3.60 -10.80 13.98
N GLN A 441 -3.97 -9.96 14.95
CA GLN A 441 -4.69 -10.41 16.14
C GLN A 441 -5.85 -9.49 16.46
N ARG A 442 -7.04 -10.08 16.66
CA ARG A 442 -8.28 -9.35 16.94
C ARG A 442 -8.86 -9.74 18.28
N GLN A 443 -9.19 -8.73 19.08
CA GLN A 443 -9.94 -8.91 20.32
C GLN A 443 -11.42 -8.61 20.09
N PHE A 444 -12.30 -9.54 20.48
CA PHE A 444 -13.76 -9.39 20.43
C PHE A 444 -14.38 -9.12 21.80
N LEU A 445 -13.81 -9.69 22.87
CA LEU A 445 -14.33 -9.60 24.23
C LEU A 445 -13.29 -8.98 25.17
N PRO A 446 -13.71 -8.15 26.14
CA PRO A 446 -15.08 -7.72 26.43
C PRO A 446 -15.64 -6.69 25.43
N LYS A 447 -14.80 -6.18 24.53
CA LYS A 447 -15.14 -5.23 23.47
C LYS A 447 -14.32 -5.56 22.22
N ASP A 448 -14.94 -5.38 21.06
CA ASP A 448 -14.28 -5.49 19.77
C ASP A 448 -13.34 -4.29 19.56
N LEU A 449 -12.03 -4.55 19.53
CA LEU A 449 -11.00 -3.53 19.29
C LEU A 449 -10.49 -3.54 17.84
N GLY A 450 -10.95 -4.51 17.04
CA GLY A 450 -10.47 -4.73 15.69
C GLY A 450 -9.25 -5.63 15.64
N ALA A 451 -8.78 -5.85 14.42
CA ALA A 451 -7.55 -6.58 14.17
C ALA A 451 -6.37 -5.61 14.06
N TRP A 452 -5.31 -5.91 14.81
CA TRP A 452 -4.06 -5.14 14.82
C TRP A 452 -2.92 -6.03 14.35
N LEU A 453 -1.85 -5.42 13.84
CA LEU A 453 -0.62 -6.15 13.53
C LEU A 453 0.30 -6.20 14.74
N TYR A 454 0.87 -7.37 14.99
CA TYR A 454 1.86 -7.60 16.03
C TYR A 454 3.14 -8.14 15.40
N ILE A 455 4.29 -7.84 16.02
CA ILE A 455 5.61 -8.36 15.63
C ILE A 455 6.32 -9.00 16.83
N ALA A 456 7.04 -10.09 16.58
CA ALA A 456 7.95 -10.73 17.53
C ALA A 456 9.10 -11.44 16.81
N LYS A 457 10.19 -11.71 17.53
CA LYS A 457 11.25 -12.63 17.09
C LYS A 457 10.75 -14.07 17.16
N LEU A 458 11.09 -14.86 16.16
CA LEU A 458 10.69 -16.25 16.01
C LEU A 458 11.86 -17.20 16.29
N ASN A 459 11.58 -18.33 16.94
CA ASN A 459 12.58 -19.37 17.16
C ASN A 459 12.78 -20.18 15.86
N PRO A 460 13.95 -20.15 15.21
CA PRO A 460 14.13 -20.84 13.94
C PRO A 460 14.28 -22.37 14.07
N GLU A 461 14.55 -22.88 15.28
CA GLU A 461 14.59 -24.32 15.54
C GLU A 461 13.19 -24.90 15.78
N GLU A 462 12.31 -24.07 16.36
CA GLU A 462 10.91 -24.39 16.63
C GLU A 462 10.02 -23.23 16.11
N PRO A 463 9.77 -23.10 14.79
CA PRO A 463 9.09 -21.94 14.20
C PRO A 463 7.63 -21.71 14.61
N TRP A 464 7.11 -22.55 15.52
CA TRP A 464 5.85 -22.33 16.24
C TRP A 464 6.06 -21.70 17.64
N LYS A 465 7.25 -21.19 17.96
CA LYS A 465 7.55 -20.52 19.24
C LYS A 465 8.13 -19.13 19.04
N LEU A 466 7.54 -18.13 19.69
CA LEU A 466 8.12 -16.79 19.79
C LEU A 466 9.31 -16.76 20.76
N LEU A 467 10.26 -15.84 20.57
CA LEU A 467 11.43 -15.64 21.43
C LEU A 467 11.26 -14.52 22.45
N ASN A 468 10.34 -13.58 22.21
CA ASN A 468 10.03 -12.45 23.07
C ASN A 468 8.52 -12.18 23.10
N ASP A 469 8.14 -11.22 23.94
CA ASP A 469 6.74 -10.79 24.03
C ASP A 469 6.36 -10.00 22.75
N PRO A 470 5.13 -10.19 22.22
CA PRO A 470 4.62 -9.43 21.08
C PRO A 470 4.65 -7.92 21.28
N VAL A 471 4.94 -7.18 20.20
CA VAL A 471 4.83 -5.72 20.14
C VAL A 471 3.73 -5.34 19.14
N VAL A 472 2.83 -4.44 19.50
CA VAL A 472 1.83 -3.89 18.56
C VAL A 472 2.54 -3.03 17.52
N LEU A 473 2.53 -3.48 16.26
CA LEU A 473 3.15 -2.77 15.15
C LEU A 473 2.19 -1.76 14.50
N SER A 474 0.92 -2.14 14.33
CA SER A 474 -0.07 -1.31 13.63
C SER A 474 -1.47 -1.46 14.20
N LYS A 475 -2.20 -0.34 14.21
CA LYS A 475 -3.66 -0.30 14.36
C LYS A 475 -4.28 0.36 13.11
N PRO A 476 -5.55 0.05 12.77
CA PRO A 476 -6.27 0.65 11.64
C PRO A 476 -6.68 2.10 11.96
N GLU A 477 -5.69 2.99 12.00
CA GLU A 477 -5.82 4.38 12.46
C GLU A 477 -6.26 5.35 11.37
N TYR A 478 -6.24 4.98 10.09
CA TYR A 478 -6.64 5.86 9.01
C TYR A 478 -8.04 5.55 8.50
N GLY A 479 -8.74 6.53 7.92
CA GLY A 479 -10.07 6.34 7.34
C GLY A 479 -10.15 5.22 6.31
N TRP A 480 -9.08 4.98 5.54
CA TRP A 480 -8.99 3.86 4.61
C TRP A 480 -8.79 2.50 5.29
N ALA A 481 -8.20 2.45 6.49
CA ALA A 481 -7.98 1.21 7.23
C ALA A 481 -9.16 0.86 8.15
N ASN A 482 -9.80 1.89 8.68
CA ASN A 482 -11.01 1.82 9.48
C ASN A 482 -12.22 2.08 8.59
N ASN A 483 -12.43 1.24 7.58
CA ASN A 483 -13.52 1.38 6.63
C ASN A 483 -14.33 0.09 6.55
N HIS A 484 -15.64 0.19 6.80
CA HIS A 484 -16.58 -0.92 7.01
C HIS A 484 -16.24 -1.86 8.19
N THR A 485 -14.97 -2.22 8.38
CA THR A 485 -14.40 -2.89 9.55
C THR A 485 -13.03 -2.27 9.87
N PHE A 486 -12.63 -2.28 11.14
CA PHE A 486 -11.36 -1.75 11.63
C PHE A 486 -10.37 -2.90 11.77
N VAL A 487 -9.66 -3.19 10.68
CA VAL A 487 -8.75 -4.34 10.53
C VAL A 487 -7.47 -3.87 9.87
N ASP A 488 -6.33 -4.27 10.43
CA ASP A 488 -5.07 -4.46 9.72
C ASP A 488 -4.72 -5.95 9.80
N GLU A 489 -4.52 -6.62 8.66
CA GLU A 489 -4.29 -8.07 8.53
C GLU A 489 -3.40 -8.41 7.33
N GLY A 490 -3.22 -9.70 6.99
CA GLY A 490 -2.44 -10.14 5.82
C GLY A 490 -1.04 -9.51 5.66
N PRO A 491 -0.20 -9.42 6.71
CA PRO A 491 1.14 -8.86 6.59
C PRO A 491 2.03 -9.78 5.73
N PHE A 492 2.87 -9.21 4.85
CA PHE A 492 3.87 -9.98 4.12
C PHE A 492 5.13 -9.16 3.85
N ALA A 493 6.28 -9.75 4.16
CA ALA A 493 7.58 -9.08 4.08
C ALA A 493 8.21 -9.18 2.68
N LEU A 494 8.80 -8.07 2.23
CA LEU A 494 9.53 -7.93 0.98
C LEU A 494 10.88 -7.23 1.23
N PRO A 495 11.94 -8.00 1.51
CA PRO A 495 13.31 -7.48 1.62
C PRO A 495 13.83 -7.00 0.26
N VAL A 496 14.31 -5.75 0.16
CA VAL A 496 14.86 -5.16 -1.07
C VAL A 496 16.09 -4.32 -0.74
N GLY A 497 17.27 -4.85 -1.05
CA GLY A 497 18.53 -4.17 -0.76
C GLY A 497 18.71 -3.92 0.73
N ASP A 498 18.83 -2.64 1.13
CA ASP A 498 18.97 -2.21 2.52
C ASP A 498 17.64 -1.74 3.14
N LYS A 499 16.50 -2.03 2.51
CA LYS A 499 15.15 -1.74 3.04
C LYS A 499 14.33 -3.01 3.18
N LEU A 500 13.49 -3.05 4.20
CA LEU A 500 12.43 -4.02 4.36
C LEU A 500 11.09 -3.32 4.15
N TYR A 501 10.37 -3.77 3.15
CA TYR A 501 8.99 -3.41 2.90
C TYR A 501 8.08 -4.45 3.54
N LEU A 502 7.02 -4.02 4.21
CA LEU A 502 6.01 -4.91 4.79
C LEU A 502 4.65 -4.43 4.32
N THR A 503 4.06 -5.13 3.36
CA THR A 503 2.66 -4.88 2.99
C THR A 503 1.73 -5.53 3.98
N PHE A 504 0.56 -4.96 4.13
CA PHE A 504 -0.53 -5.51 4.93
C PHE A 504 -1.84 -5.05 4.30
N SER A 505 -2.93 -5.74 4.58
CA SER A 505 -4.25 -5.33 4.15
C SER A 505 -5.06 -4.72 5.27
N SER A 506 -6.02 -3.88 4.90
CA SER A 506 -6.91 -3.23 5.87
C SER A 506 -8.34 -3.10 5.34
N ALA A 507 -9.24 -2.65 6.21
CA ALA A 507 -10.68 -2.51 5.99
C ALA A 507 -11.44 -3.85 5.94
N ALA A 508 -12.71 -3.83 5.55
CA ALA A 508 -13.49 -5.04 5.36
C ALA A 508 -13.08 -5.78 4.08
N VAL A 509 -13.26 -7.11 4.07
CA VAL A 509 -13.00 -7.99 2.90
C VAL A 509 -14.12 -7.86 1.84
N ASP A 510 -14.33 -6.63 1.40
CA ASP A 510 -15.21 -6.20 0.32
C ASP A 510 -14.45 -5.20 -0.58
N SER A 511 -15.15 -4.37 -1.36
CA SER A 511 -14.51 -3.38 -2.22
C SER A 511 -13.75 -2.26 -1.49
N SER A 512 -13.89 -2.15 -0.16
CA SER A 512 -13.08 -1.27 0.69
C SER A 512 -11.72 -1.86 1.05
N TYR A 513 -11.47 -3.16 0.79
CA TYR A 513 -10.20 -3.82 1.09
C TYR A 513 -9.06 -3.18 0.28
N VAL A 514 -7.96 -2.89 0.97
CA VAL A 514 -6.82 -2.15 0.42
C VAL A 514 -5.49 -2.69 0.96
N VAL A 515 -4.39 -2.29 0.33
CA VAL A 515 -3.03 -2.64 0.76
C VAL A 515 -2.34 -1.41 1.33
N GLY A 516 -1.93 -1.48 2.59
CA GLY A 516 -1.01 -0.54 3.24
C GLY A 516 0.45 -0.95 3.07
N LEU A 517 1.37 -0.04 3.40
CA LEU A 517 2.81 -0.32 3.37
C LEU A 517 3.53 0.26 4.57
N PHE A 518 4.33 -0.58 5.21
CA PHE A 518 5.41 -0.20 6.11
C PHE A 518 6.77 -0.26 5.41
N THR A 519 7.70 0.60 5.84
CA THR A 519 9.11 0.55 5.43
C THR A 519 10.00 0.72 6.63
N ILE A 520 11.08 -0.06 6.71
CA ILE A 520 12.15 0.10 7.70
C ILE A 520 13.51 -0.08 7.03
N GLU A 521 14.49 0.71 7.47
CA GLU A 521 15.85 0.63 6.96
C GLU A 521 16.69 -0.41 7.72
N LYS A 522 17.67 -0.98 7.04
CA LYS A 522 18.65 -1.90 7.64
C LYS A 522 19.41 -1.22 8.78
N GLY A 523 19.70 -2.00 9.81
CA GLY A 523 20.36 -1.54 11.03
C GLY A 523 19.42 -0.92 12.08
N GLN A 524 18.16 -0.66 11.74
CA GLN A 524 17.13 -0.28 12.72
C GLN A 524 16.59 -1.51 13.47
N ASP A 525 16.13 -1.29 14.70
CA ASP A 525 15.48 -2.34 15.50
C ASP A 525 14.01 -2.49 15.09
N LEU A 526 13.65 -3.67 14.57
CA LEU A 526 12.28 -4.01 14.14
C LEU A 526 11.29 -4.06 15.31
N MET A 527 11.77 -4.25 16.54
CA MET A 527 10.92 -4.29 17.73
C MET A 527 10.58 -2.90 18.27
N ASP A 528 11.19 -1.83 17.74
CA ASP A 528 10.83 -0.45 18.03
C ASP A 528 9.97 0.12 16.89
N VAL A 529 8.68 0.30 17.20
CA VAL A 529 7.66 0.78 16.25
C VAL A 529 8.01 2.14 15.66
N GLN A 530 8.75 2.99 16.37
CA GLN A 530 9.13 4.32 15.87
C GLN A 530 10.13 4.26 14.70
N ASN A 531 10.81 3.11 14.51
CA ASN A 531 11.70 2.92 13.37
C ASN A 531 10.95 2.56 12.08
N TRP A 532 9.66 2.20 12.17
CA TRP A 532 8.84 1.86 11.03
C TRP A 532 8.12 3.07 10.48
N HIS A 533 8.24 3.29 9.18
CA HIS A 533 7.46 4.30 8.47
C HIS A 533 6.19 3.67 7.87
N LYS A 534 5.02 4.00 8.44
CA LYS A 534 3.70 3.64 7.89
C LYS A 534 3.26 4.68 6.87
N ARG A 535 3.07 4.29 5.61
CA ARG A 535 2.57 5.19 4.57
C ARG A 535 1.14 5.67 4.91
N ASN A 536 0.87 6.96 4.71
CA ASN A 536 -0.39 7.60 5.12
C ASN A 536 -1.63 7.18 4.29
N TYR A 537 -1.43 6.52 3.14
CA TYR A 537 -2.48 6.11 2.20
C TYR A 537 -2.16 4.73 1.59
N PRO A 538 -3.16 4.01 1.04
CA PRO A 538 -2.93 2.70 0.46
C PRO A 538 -2.12 2.75 -0.83
N VAL A 539 -1.45 1.63 -1.12
CA VAL A 539 -0.61 1.42 -2.31
C VAL A 539 -1.32 0.61 -3.39
N LEU A 540 -2.42 -0.04 -3.04
CA LEU A 540 -3.29 -0.77 -3.94
C LEU A 540 -4.72 -0.69 -3.42
N THR A 541 -5.66 -0.38 -4.31
CA THR A 541 -7.08 -0.20 -4.01
C THR A 541 -7.95 -0.72 -5.16
N SER A 542 -9.27 -0.75 -4.97
CA SER A 542 -10.26 -0.98 -6.04
C SER A 542 -10.20 0.02 -7.20
N ARG A 543 -9.46 1.12 -7.08
CA ARG A 543 -9.27 2.12 -8.14
C ARG A 543 -7.96 1.96 -8.90
N SER A 544 -7.06 1.11 -8.41
CA SER A 544 -5.72 0.95 -9.00
C SER A 544 -5.77 0.24 -10.35
N VAL A 545 -6.64 -0.77 -10.49
CA VAL A 545 -6.83 -1.54 -11.72
C VAL A 545 -8.31 -1.77 -11.96
N GLU A 546 -8.77 -1.46 -13.17
CA GLU A 546 -10.18 -1.59 -13.54
C GLU A 546 -10.65 -3.04 -13.46
N GLY A 547 -11.81 -3.28 -12.83
CA GLY A 547 -12.41 -4.61 -12.70
C GLY A 547 -11.92 -5.42 -11.49
N GLU A 548 -10.88 -4.97 -10.79
CA GLU A 548 -10.35 -5.62 -9.59
C GLU A 548 -10.77 -4.86 -8.33
N PHE A 549 -11.69 -5.42 -7.56
CA PHE A 549 -12.24 -4.77 -6.36
C PHE A 549 -11.78 -5.46 -5.08
N GLY A 550 -11.41 -4.68 -4.05
CA GLY A 550 -11.01 -5.22 -2.76
C GLY A 550 -9.68 -5.97 -2.84
N THR A 551 -8.65 -5.32 -3.36
CA THR A 551 -7.34 -5.93 -3.60
C THR A 551 -6.55 -6.03 -2.30
N GLY A 552 -6.03 -7.23 -1.99
CA GLY A 552 -5.22 -7.40 -0.79
C GLY A 552 -4.71 -8.80 -0.52
N HIS A 553 -4.27 -9.00 0.72
CA HIS A 553 -3.61 -10.19 1.25
C HIS A 553 -2.49 -10.67 0.31
N ASN A 554 -1.50 -9.80 0.15
CA ASN A 554 -0.42 -9.98 -0.81
C ASN A 554 0.63 -10.97 -0.31
N ALA A 555 1.25 -11.71 -1.21
CA ALA A 555 2.49 -12.43 -0.99
C ALA A 555 3.46 -12.22 -2.16
N TYR A 556 4.74 -12.49 -1.94
CA TYR A 556 5.78 -12.26 -2.95
C TYR A 556 6.63 -13.50 -3.21
N VAL A 557 6.97 -13.72 -4.47
CA VAL A 557 7.94 -14.72 -4.92
C VAL A 557 8.88 -14.10 -5.95
N THR A 558 10.16 -14.47 -5.91
CA THR A 558 11.12 -14.08 -6.95
C THR A 558 11.34 -15.25 -7.91
N ASP A 559 11.23 -14.99 -9.21
CA ASP A 559 11.46 -16.01 -10.24
C ASP A 559 12.95 -16.27 -10.52
N GLU A 560 13.25 -17.13 -11.48
CA GLU A 560 14.64 -17.45 -11.87
C GLU A 560 15.36 -16.30 -12.59
N GLU A 561 14.61 -15.35 -13.15
CA GLU A 561 15.10 -14.17 -13.86
C GLU A 561 15.31 -12.96 -12.91
N GLY A 562 14.92 -13.10 -11.64
CA GLY A 562 15.01 -12.05 -10.63
C GLY A 562 13.82 -11.10 -10.60
N ASN A 563 12.73 -11.38 -11.33
CA ASN A 563 11.50 -10.61 -11.19
C ASN A 563 10.78 -11.00 -9.91
N VAL A 564 10.30 -9.99 -9.19
CA VAL A 564 9.41 -10.18 -8.05
C VAL A 564 7.97 -10.18 -8.54
N TRP A 565 7.21 -11.21 -8.16
CA TRP A 565 5.80 -11.38 -8.47
C TRP A 565 4.98 -11.20 -7.20
N ASN A 566 3.95 -10.37 -7.30
CA ASN A 566 2.93 -10.15 -6.29
C ASN A 566 1.75 -11.09 -6.57
N THR A 567 1.47 -12.01 -5.65
CA THR A 567 0.20 -12.73 -5.60
C THR A 567 -0.74 -12.00 -4.66
N TYR A 568 -1.99 -11.87 -5.05
CA TYR A 568 -3.00 -11.13 -4.29
C TYR A 568 -4.37 -11.71 -4.58
N HIS A 569 -5.36 -11.41 -3.75
CA HIS A 569 -6.75 -11.65 -4.14
C HIS A 569 -7.49 -10.33 -4.40
N ALA A 570 -8.50 -10.41 -5.25
CA ALA A 570 -9.49 -9.36 -5.46
C ALA A 570 -10.79 -10.00 -5.95
N ARG A 571 -11.83 -9.19 -6.17
CA ARG A 571 -13.11 -9.62 -6.74
C ARG A 571 -13.21 -9.13 -8.20
N PRO A 572 -13.47 -10.01 -9.19
CA PRO A 572 -13.73 -9.62 -10.59
C PRO A 572 -15.14 -9.02 -10.74
N GLY A 573 -15.35 -7.86 -10.12
CA GLY A 573 -16.65 -7.26 -9.86
C GLY A 573 -17.01 -7.31 -8.37
N VAL A 574 -17.67 -6.27 -7.86
CA VAL A 574 -17.94 -6.08 -6.42
C VAL A 574 -18.64 -7.28 -5.76
N ASP A 575 -19.55 -7.95 -6.46
CA ASP A 575 -20.32 -9.09 -5.94
C ASP A 575 -19.68 -10.46 -6.24
N ALA A 576 -18.57 -10.50 -6.97
CA ALA A 576 -17.90 -11.74 -7.34
C ALA A 576 -17.11 -12.33 -6.14
N PRO A 577 -16.86 -13.64 -6.10
CA PRO A 577 -16.03 -14.22 -5.06
C PRO A 577 -14.59 -13.72 -5.13
N ARG A 578 -13.90 -13.73 -3.99
CA ARG A 578 -12.45 -13.48 -3.97
C ARG A 578 -11.75 -14.51 -4.85
N SER A 579 -10.84 -14.01 -5.65
CA SER A 579 -10.12 -14.79 -6.64
C SER A 579 -8.68 -14.29 -6.73
N SER A 580 -7.75 -15.21 -6.96
CA SER A 580 -6.32 -14.91 -6.99
C SER A 580 -5.94 -14.20 -8.27
N GLY A 581 -5.00 -13.27 -8.16
CA GLY A 581 -4.28 -12.60 -9.24
C GLY A 581 -2.77 -12.68 -9.05
N ILE A 582 -2.04 -12.49 -10.13
CA ILE A 582 -0.57 -12.42 -10.14
C ILE A 582 -0.18 -11.20 -10.96
N ARG A 583 0.71 -10.36 -10.43
CA ARG A 583 1.23 -9.19 -11.14
C ARG A 583 2.71 -8.99 -10.81
N ARG A 584 3.50 -8.57 -11.79
CA ARG A 584 4.90 -8.21 -11.54
C ARG A 584 4.96 -7.01 -10.59
N VAL A 585 5.81 -7.08 -9.57
CA VAL A 585 6.17 -5.91 -8.77
C VAL A 585 7.11 -5.05 -9.59
N HIS A 586 6.70 -3.81 -9.84
CA HIS A 586 7.60 -2.81 -10.41
C HIS A 586 8.32 -2.09 -9.27
N PHE A 587 9.63 -1.86 -9.39
CA PHE A 587 10.37 -1.03 -8.45
C PHE A 587 10.59 0.36 -9.06
N ASN A 588 10.08 1.39 -8.39
CA ASN A 588 10.23 2.75 -8.89
C ASN A 588 11.68 3.25 -8.82
N ALA A 589 11.93 4.46 -9.29
CA ALA A 589 13.29 5.04 -9.31
C ALA A 589 13.96 5.13 -7.92
N ASP A 590 13.18 5.09 -6.83
CA ASP A 590 13.67 5.11 -5.45
C ASP A 590 13.78 3.69 -4.83
N GLY A 591 13.50 2.65 -5.62
CA GLY A 591 13.53 1.24 -5.20
C GLY A 591 12.30 0.77 -4.42
N GLU A 592 11.21 1.55 -4.38
CA GLU A 592 9.98 1.14 -3.70
C GLU A 592 9.08 0.27 -4.59
N PRO A 593 8.37 -0.71 -4.01
CA PRO A 593 7.44 -1.55 -4.75
C PRO A 593 6.20 -0.74 -5.19
N VAL A 594 5.82 -0.93 -6.45
CA VAL A 594 4.63 -0.40 -7.11
C VAL A 594 3.82 -1.59 -7.63
N LEU A 595 2.61 -1.73 -7.10
CA LEU A 595 1.79 -2.95 -7.25
C LEU A 595 0.68 -2.82 -8.30
N ASP A 596 0.57 -1.68 -8.98
CA ASP A 596 -0.53 -1.33 -9.89
C ASP A 596 -0.08 -1.11 -11.34
N VAL A 597 1.16 -1.47 -11.68
CA VAL A 597 1.64 -1.47 -13.07
C VAL A 597 1.06 -2.69 -13.79
N THR A 598 0.05 -2.47 -14.64
CA THR A 598 -0.52 -3.54 -15.49
C THR A 598 0.47 -3.99 -16.56
N GLU A 599 0.24 -5.15 -17.17
CA GLU A 599 1.12 -5.68 -18.22
C GLU A 599 1.29 -4.71 -19.41
N GLU A 600 0.22 -4.01 -19.79
CA GLU A 600 0.22 -3.00 -20.86
C GLU A 600 1.02 -1.76 -20.49
N MET A 601 1.03 -1.40 -19.20
CA MET A 601 1.88 -0.32 -18.68
C MET A 601 3.33 -0.79 -18.57
N ASP A 602 3.56 -2.03 -18.18
CA ASP A 602 4.89 -2.61 -17.97
C ASP A 602 5.69 -2.76 -19.27
N LEU A 603 5.03 -3.19 -20.35
CA LEU A 603 5.66 -3.36 -21.65
C LEU A 603 4.68 -3.01 -22.77
N LYS A 604 4.74 -1.76 -23.21
CA LYS A 604 3.88 -1.25 -24.28
C LYS A 604 4.14 -1.97 -25.59
N GLU A 605 3.07 -2.24 -26.32
CA GLU A 605 3.12 -2.89 -27.64
C GLU A 605 4.12 -2.22 -28.60
N ALA A 606 4.20 -0.89 -28.57
CA ALA A 606 5.11 -0.11 -29.41
C ALA A 606 6.61 -0.41 -29.18
N TYR A 607 6.99 -0.98 -28.04
CA TYR A 607 8.38 -1.19 -27.64
C TYR A 607 8.76 -2.68 -27.46
N ARG A 608 7.84 -3.61 -27.74
CA ARG A 608 8.03 -5.05 -27.51
C ARG A 608 9.09 -5.72 -28.39
N ASN A 609 9.39 -5.15 -29.55
CA ASN A 609 10.26 -5.78 -30.54
C ASN A 609 11.63 -5.11 -30.58
N VAL A 610 12.69 -5.92 -30.60
CA VAL A 610 14.08 -5.47 -30.74
C VAL A 610 14.74 -6.16 -31.93
N ARG A 611 15.81 -5.53 -32.42
CA ARG A 611 16.68 -6.07 -33.48
C ARG A 611 18.14 -5.83 -33.11
N THR A 612 19.01 -6.74 -33.50
CA THR A 612 20.46 -6.61 -33.29
C THR A 612 21.24 -7.36 -34.37
N THR A 613 22.46 -6.92 -34.64
CA THR A 613 23.45 -7.67 -35.41
C THR A 613 24.17 -8.65 -34.47
N LEU A 614 23.89 -9.95 -34.60
CA LEU A 614 24.56 -11.02 -33.86
C LEU A 614 25.81 -11.50 -34.62
N THR A 615 26.97 -11.48 -33.96
CA THR A 615 28.20 -12.12 -34.47
C THR A 615 28.55 -13.35 -33.63
N VAL A 616 28.66 -14.53 -34.27
CA VAL A 616 29.15 -15.76 -33.64
C VAL A 616 30.66 -15.89 -33.90
N LYS A 617 31.43 -16.09 -32.83
CA LYS A 617 32.91 -16.01 -32.84
C LYS A 617 33.67 -17.32 -32.99
#